data_AF-A0A9D5NLL4-F1
#
_entry.id   AF-A0A9D5NLL4-F1
#
_cell.length_a   1.000
_cell.length_b   1.000
_cell.length_c   1.000
_cell.angle_alpha   90.00
_cell.angle_beta   90.00
_cell.angle_gamma   90.00
#
_symmetry.space_group_name_H-M   'P 1'
#
loop_
_entity.id
_entity.type
_entity.pdbx_description
1 polymer ?
#
loop_
_entity_poly.entity_id
_entity_poly.type
_entity_poly.pdbx_seq_one_letter_code
_entity_poly.pdbx_strand_id
1 'polypeptide(L)'
;MKLIRRIIFAAAAALISAACVPASQVELGVDQTSIQVGAEGGRRTVQVTAPGSWVAMTESPWITISPANGRGSQECTISIDTTLVFGQRTGAVRIQSLDDSDDKKDFEIIQSGYDYQLTLKETEKNVEDYAGYDDRHFEVRVRSNVDFDVKLPDGAASWLSFKKSDLELDRGSRPRETVVRFDWKVNSRDVERIADVVFQPKEDVQMARHDGLRVIQKAALPIEVGTPAGDSLAILAVSRALGMFTEWETSERLEHWNNVAVWKDGPNKGRVRYVQFFMFKTQEAIPYEIQYLTAAEEIAIYSNANHFLRSLDTGEHITKLTGLKRLTIGAYGLTSLHPDFVNLKNLEYLDLSSNCFESVPDILTPENFPNLHALVMNANQRHTIYDLSNDVRENVGGLIADDLRTEAGMESFKRILKWNQLDTVRLSVNYLQGELPDMTDEGLPVWTFEELKDSLATGLTALPTELQNLPKVLPDTRFFAINYNRFTGRIPEWLLKHPKLDLWAPFSLVFSQEGKTKDGRNAGFSNEPTSLDDYYRLYPNKKYNPSNIVE
;
A
#
# COMPACT_ATOMS: atom_id res chain seq x y z
N MET A 1 0.16 -95.56 -37.24
CA MET A 1 1.19 -95.27 -38.26
C MET A 1 0.50 -94.52 -39.39
N LYS A 2 0.69 -93.21 -39.61
CA LYS A 2 1.77 -92.63 -40.46
C LYS A 2 2.01 -93.53 -41.70
N LEU A 3 1.89 -93.13 -42.97
CA LEU A 3 2.26 -91.85 -43.59
C LEU A 3 1.90 -91.91 -45.11
N ILE A 4 1.24 -90.85 -45.63
CA ILE A 4 1.65 -90.01 -46.80
C ILE A 4 1.64 -90.50 -48.28
N ARG A 5 0.83 -89.75 -49.09
CA ARG A 5 1.03 -89.09 -50.42
C ARG A 5 1.30 -89.93 -51.69
N ARG A 6 0.92 -89.58 -52.93
CA ARG A 6 0.37 -88.41 -53.71
C ARG A 6 -0.25 -89.03 -55.02
N ILE A 7 -1.06 -88.42 -55.89
CA ILE A 7 -0.73 -87.43 -56.96
C ILE A 7 -2.02 -87.04 -57.74
N ILE A 8 -2.15 -85.72 -57.97
CA ILE A 8 -2.79 -84.81 -58.96
C ILE A 8 -3.32 -85.34 -60.35
N PHE A 9 -4.53 -84.94 -60.81
CA PHE A 9 -4.85 -84.02 -61.96
C PHE A 9 -6.35 -84.04 -62.46
N ALA A 10 -6.93 -82.83 -62.45
CA ALA A 10 -7.88 -82.12 -63.36
C ALA A 10 -9.23 -82.63 -63.95
N ALA A 11 -10.16 -81.65 -63.94
CA ALA A 11 -11.23 -81.27 -64.89
C ALA A 11 -12.49 -82.15 -65.00
N ALA A 12 -13.74 -81.66 -65.16
CA ALA A 12 -14.39 -80.36 -65.13
C ALA A 12 -15.92 -80.61 -65.30
N ALA A 13 -16.78 -79.77 -64.71
CA ALA A 13 -18.06 -79.28 -65.28
C ALA A 13 -18.90 -78.59 -64.18
N ALA A 14 -18.93 -77.26 -64.21
CA ALA A 14 -19.81 -76.44 -63.37
C ALA A 14 -21.05 -76.04 -64.18
N LEU A 15 -22.23 -76.30 -63.61
CA LEU A 15 -23.53 -75.85 -64.08
C LEU A 15 -23.85 -74.50 -63.43
N ILE A 16 -24.19 -73.52 -64.26
CA ILE A 16 -24.65 -72.18 -63.87
C ILE A 16 -26.15 -72.28 -63.56
N SER A 17 -26.55 -71.91 -62.35
CA SER A 17 -27.92 -71.47 -62.05
C SER A 17 -27.86 -70.02 -61.54
N ALA A 18 -28.38 -69.10 -62.34
CA ALA A 18 -28.58 -67.71 -61.95
C ALA A 18 -29.80 -67.65 -61.02
N ALA A 19 -29.56 -67.50 -59.72
CA ALA A 19 -30.58 -67.14 -58.76
C ALA A 19 -30.75 -65.61 -58.79
N CYS A 20 -31.95 -65.16 -59.15
CA CYS A 20 -32.37 -63.76 -59.08
C CYS A 20 -32.45 -63.37 -57.59
N VAL A 21 -31.48 -62.59 -57.11
CA VAL A 21 -31.58 -61.91 -55.81
C VAL A 21 -32.65 -60.84 -55.95
N PRO A 22 -33.72 -60.79 -55.12
CA PRO A 22 -34.61 -59.65 -55.12
C PRO A 22 -33.79 -58.42 -54.74
N ALA A 23 -33.84 -57.38 -55.57
CA ALA A 23 -33.19 -56.11 -55.28
C ALA A 23 -33.66 -55.64 -53.90
N SER A 24 -32.73 -55.42 -52.98
CA SER A 24 -33.01 -54.83 -51.67
C SER A 24 -33.71 -53.49 -51.91
N GLN A 25 -35.00 -53.42 -51.56
CA GLN A 25 -35.77 -52.20 -51.63
C GLN A 25 -35.14 -51.24 -50.60
N VAL A 26 -34.46 -50.20 -51.09
CA VAL A 26 -33.83 -49.20 -50.24
C VAL A 26 -34.96 -48.41 -49.58
N GLU A 27 -35.17 -48.58 -48.29
CA GLU A 27 -36.16 -47.82 -47.52
C GLU A 27 -35.54 -46.52 -46.97
N LEU A 28 -36.39 -45.52 -46.69
CA LEU A 28 -35.94 -44.30 -46.03
C LEU A 28 -35.46 -44.64 -44.61
N GLY A 29 -34.22 -44.26 -44.31
CA GLY A 29 -33.56 -44.60 -43.06
C GLY A 29 -32.48 -43.61 -42.67
N VAL A 30 -32.15 -43.63 -41.39
CA VAL A 30 -30.99 -42.98 -40.80
C VAL A 30 -30.21 -44.02 -40.01
N ASP A 31 -28.89 -43.96 -40.03
CA ASP A 31 -28.02 -44.92 -39.34
C ASP A 31 -28.03 -44.76 -37.81
N GLN A 32 -28.52 -43.64 -37.31
CA GLN A 32 -28.58 -43.30 -35.89
C GLN A 32 -29.97 -42.76 -35.52
N THR A 33 -30.53 -43.27 -34.42
CA THR A 33 -31.81 -42.81 -33.87
C THR A 33 -31.65 -41.71 -32.82
N SER A 34 -30.46 -41.56 -32.24
CA SER A 34 -30.11 -40.45 -31.36
C SER A 34 -28.62 -40.11 -31.41
N ILE A 35 -28.30 -38.84 -31.21
CA ILE A 35 -26.94 -38.30 -31.14
C ILE A 35 -26.81 -37.51 -29.84
N GLN A 36 -25.85 -37.90 -29.00
CA GLN A 36 -25.52 -37.17 -27.77
C GLN A 36 -24.32 -36.26 -27.96
N VAL A 37 -24.43 -35.02 -27.46
CA VAL A 37 -23.35 -34.02 -27.50
C VAL A 37 -23.25 -33.22 -26.21
N GLY A 38 -22.04 -32.72 -25.92
CA GLY A 38 -21.80 -31.81 -24.81
C GLY A 38 -22.39 -30.42 -25.03
N ALA A 39 -22.36 -29.60 -23.99
CA ALA A 39 -22.90 -28.24 -23.96
C ALA A 39 -22.27 -27.30 -25.01
N GLU A 40 -21.03 -27.56 -25.41
CA GLU A 40 -20.33 -26.85 -26.48
C GLU A 40 -20.90 -27.14 -27.89
N GLY A 41 -21.64 -28.23 -28.07
CA GLY A 41 -22.19 -28.65 -29.36
C GLY A 41 -21.12 -29.21 -30.30
N GLY A 42 -21.15 -28.78 -31.56
CA GLY A 42 -20.18 -29.15 -32.58
C GLY A 42 -20.79 -29.86 -33.78
N ARG A 43 -19.94 -30.48 -34.61
CA ARG A 43 -20.35 -31.17 -35.84
C ARG A 43 -20.44 -32.68 -35.63
N ARG A 44 -21.47 -33.30 -36.19
CA ARG A 44 -21.70 -34.75 -36.22
C ARG A 44 -22.13 -35.18 -37.62
N THR A 45 -21.90 -36.43 -37.96
CA THR A 45 -22.29 -37.00 -39.26
C THR A 45 -23.40 -38.02 -39.06
N VAL A 46 -24.36 -38.04 -39.99
CA VAL A 46 -25.44 -39.02 -40.05
C VAL A 46 -25.57 -39.51 -41.49
N GLN A 47 -25.77 -40.81 -41.68
CA GLN A 47 -25.97 -41.41 -42.99
C GLN A 47 -27.47 -41.52 -43.28
N VAL A 48 -27.95 -40.76 -44.26
CA VAL A 48 -29.31 -40.86 -44.77
C VAL A 48 -29.34 -41.92 -45.87
N THR A 49 -30.24 -42.89 -45.75
CA THR A 49 -30.52 -43.91 -46.77
C THR A 49 -31.89 -43.61 -47.37
N ALA A 50 -32.00 -43.52 -48.69
CA ALA A 50 -33.27 -43.21 -49.34
C ALA A 50 -33.32 -43.79 -50.76
N PRO A 51 -34.48 -44.29 -51.22
CA PRO A 51 -34.67 -44.73 -52.62
C PRO A 51 -34.79 -43.57 -53.60
N GLY A 52 -35.18 -42.38 -53.12
CA GLY A 52 -35.58 -41.25 -53.93
C GLY A 52 -35.10 -39.91 -53.38
N SER A 53 -35.84 -38.83 -53.66
CA SER A 53 -35.48 -37.48 -53.19
C SER A 53 -36.03 -37.26 -51.79
N TRP A 54 -35.28 -36.58 -50.94
CA TRP A 54 -35.66 -36.33 -49.56
C TRP A 54 -35.29 -34.91 -49.13
N VAL A 55 -35.97 -34.44 -48.08
CA VAL A 55 -35.70 -33.16 -47.41
C VAL A 55 -35.50 -33.39 -45.92
N ALA A 56 -34.54 -32.68 -45.34
CA ALA A 56 -34.28 -32.67 -43.91
C ALA A 56 -34.79 -31.36 -43.30
N MET A 57 -35.54 -31.47 -42.22
CA MET A 57 -36.11 -30.32 -41.51
C MET A 57 -35.94 -30.47 -40.00
N THR A 58 -35.82 -29.34 -39.31
CA THR A 58 -35.82 -29.28 -37.85
C THR A 58 -36.51 -28.01 -37.40
N GLU A 59 -37.26 -28.10 -36.31
CA GLU A 59 -37.87 -26.95 -35.65
C GLU A 59 -36.93 -26.34 -34.59
N SER A 60 -35.80 -27.00 -34.32
CA SER A 60 -34.81 -26.58 -33.34
C SER A 60 -33.83 -25.59 -33.96
N PRO A 61 -33.86 -24.30 -33.60
CA PRO A 61 -33.05 -23.26 -34.27
C PRO A 61 -31.54 -23.42 -34.03
N TRP A 62 -31.13 -24.29 -33.11
CA TRP A 62 -29.75 -24.59 -32.73
C TRP A 62 -29.18 -25.83 -33.43
N ILE A 63 -29.93 -26.44 -34.35
CA ILE A 63 -29.52 -27.57 -35.17
C ILE A 63 -29.60 -27.16 -36.64
N THR A 64 -28.54 -27.43 -37.40
CA THR A 64 -28.52 -27.27 -38.85
C THR A 64 -28.02 -28.56 -39.50
N ILE A 65 -28.64 -28.98 -40.60
CA ILE A 65 -28.24 -30.16 -41.36
C ILE A 65 -27.85 -29.77 -42.79
N SER A 66 -26.74 -30.32 -43.29
CA SER A 66 -26.22 -30.07 -44.63
C SER A 66 -25.76 -31.37 -45.31
N PRO A 67 -26.25 -31.68 -46.52
CA PRO A 67 -27.23 -30.91 -47.28
C PRO A 67 -28.64 -31.05 -46.67
N ALA A 68 -29.46 -29.99 -46.77
CA ALA A 68 -30.84 -30.00 -46.26
C ALA A 68 -31.83 -30.75 -47.17
N ASN A 69 -31.37 -31.21 -48.33
CA ASN A 69 -32.08 -32.07 -49.26
C ASN A 69 -31.08 -32.88 -50.06
N GLY A 70 -31.52 -34.02 -50.60
CA GLY A 70 -30.67 -34.89 -51.39
C GLY A 70 -31.48 -35.89 -52.20
N ARG A 71 -30.78 -36.69 -53.00
CA ARG A 71 -31.36 -37.79 -53.78
C ARG A 71 -30.50 -39.04 -53.62
N GLY A 72 -31.14 -40.14 -53.25
CA GLY A 72 -30.45 -41.36 -52.88
C GLY A 72 -29.77 -41.26 -51.51
N SER A 73 -29.01 -42.29 -51.14
CA SER A 73 -28.27 -42.31 -49.88
C SER A 73 -27.09 -41.33 -49.87
N GLN A 74 -26.95 -40.56 -48.79
CA GLN A 74 -25.92 -39.52 -48.67
C GLN A 74 -25.54 -39.27 -47.21
N GLU A 75 -24.27 -38.93 -46.98
CA GLU A 75 -23.80 -38.45 -45.68
C GLU A 75 -24.20 -36.98 -45.47
N CYS A 76 -24.81 -36.71 -44.32
CA CYS A 76 -25.20 -35.38 -43.90
C CYS A 76 -24.36 -34.94 -42.69
N THR A 77 -23.92 -33.69 -42.70
CA THR A 77 -23.29 -33.05 -41.55
C THR A 77 -24.33 -32.26 -40.75
N ILE A 78 -24.43 -32.57 -39.47
CA ILE A 78 -25.23 -31.86 -38.49
C ILE A 78 -24.31 -30.90 -37.72
N SER A 79 -24.62 -29.61 -37.76
CA SER A 79 -23.99 -28.59 -36.94
C SER A 79 -24.92 -28.24 -35.78
N ILE A 80 -24.40 -28.36 -34.56
CA ILE A 80 -25.14 -28.16 -33.32
C ILE A 80 -24.51 -26.97 -32.59
N ASP A 81 -25.30 -25.94 -32.36
CA ASP A 81 -24.83 -24.75 -31.65
C ASP A 81 -24.59 -25.05 -30.17
N THR A 82 -23.71 -24.26 -29.55
CA THR A 82 -23.52 -24.31 -28.10
C THR A 82 -24.81 -23.97 -27.36
N THR A 83 -25.07 -24.67 -26.27
CA THR A 83 -26.24 -24.42 -25.44
C THR A 83 -26.12 -23.12 -24.65
N LEU A 84 -27.26 -22.47 -24.44
CA LEU A 84 -27.40 -21.32 -23.54
C LEU A 84 -28.23 -21.66 -22.30
N VAL A 85 -28.71 -22.91 -22.18
CA VAL A 85 -29.61 -23.34 -21.11
C VAL A 85 -28.91 -24.19 -20.06
N PHE A 86 -29.45 -24.12 -18.84
CA PHE A 86 -29.14 -25.03 -17.76
C PHE A 86 -29.85 -26.37 -18.00
N GLY A 87 -29.14 -27.48 -17.79
CA GLY A 87 -29.69 -28.82 -18.01
C GLY A 87 -29.85 -29.21 -19.49
N GLN A 88 -30.28 -30.45 -19.71
CA GLN A 88 -30.35 -31.07 -21.04
C GLN A 88 -31.45 -30.45 -21.91
N ARG A 89 -31.17 -30.29 -23.21
CA ARG A 89 -32.17 -29.99 -24.24
C ARG A 89 -32.17 -31.06 -25.33
N THR A 90 -33.34 -31.30 -25.91
CA THR A 90 -33.52 -32.26 -27.00
C THR A 90 -34.16 -31.57 -28.19
N GLY A 91 -33.68 -31.88 -29.40
CA GLY A 91 -34.26 -31.41 -30.66
C GLY A 91 -34.37 -32.55 -31.65
N ALA A 92 -35.41 -32.56 -32.47
CA ALA A 92 -35.63 -33.59 -33.49
C ALA A 92 -35.22 -33.09 -34.88
N VAL A 93 -34.63 -33.98 -35.67
CA VAL A 93 -34.42 -33.78 -37.11
C VAL A 93 -35.29 -34.81 -37.83
N ARG A 94 -36.12 -34.33 -38.76
CA ARG A 94 -36.98 -35.14 -39.61
C ARG A 94 -36.39 -35.22 -41.00
N ILE A 95 -36.19 -36.43 -41.49
CA ILE A 95 -35.97 -36.72 -42.92
C ILE A 95 -37.30 -37.16 -43.51
N GLN A 96 -37.75 -36.51 -44.57
CA GLN A 96 -39.02 -36.84 -45.24
C GLN A 96 -38.78 -37.11 -46.72
N SER A 97 -39.37 -38.20 -47.21
CA SER A 97 -39.41 -38.50 -48.65
C SER A 97 -40.27 -37.46 -49.39
N LEU A 98 -39.81 -37.02 -50.56
CA LEU A 98 -40.61 -36.17 -51.45
C LEU A 98 -41.55 -36.98 -52.35
N ASP A 99 -41.29 -38.29 -52.47
CA ASP A 99 -42.07 -39.21 -53.29
C ASP A 99 -43.26 -39.82 -52.50
N ASP A 100 -43.17 -39.84 -51.16
CA ASP A 100 -44.23 -40.28 -50.24
C ASP A 100 -44.20 -39.42 -48.97
N SER A 101 -45.23 -38.58 -48.78
CA SER A 101 -45.30 -37.69 -47.61
C SER A 101 -45.47 -38.41 -46.28
N ASP A 102 -45.95 -39.66 -46.29
CA ASP A 102 -46.12 -40.46 -45.07
C ASP A 102 -44.82 -41.20 -44.68
N ASP A 103 -43.87 -41.36 -45.61
CA ASP A 103 -42.55 -41.94 -45.34
C ASP A 103 -41.57 -40.89 -44.78
N LYS A 104 -41.41 -40.94 -43.45
CA LYS A 104 -40.56 -40.02 -42.68
C LYS A 104 -39.81 -40.75 -41.58
N LYS A 105 -38.61 -40.27 -41.28
CA LYS A 105 -37.77 -40.74 -40.17
C LYS A 105 -37.30 -39.58 -39.33
N ASP A 106 -37.58 -39.69 -38.03
CA ASP A 106 -37.15 -38.74 -37.02
C ASP A 106 -36.00 -39.34 -36.22
N PHE A 107 -35.00 -38.54 -35.89
CA PHE A 107 -33.96 -38.88 -34.93
C PHE A 107 -33.67 -37.69 -34.02
N GLU A 108 -33.20 -37.98 -32.81
CA GLU A 108 -33.04 -36.98 -31.76
C GLU A 108 -31.60 -36.51 -31.60
N ILE A 109 -31.40 -35.22 -31.40
CA ILE A 109 -30.18 -34.63 -30.89
C ILE A 109 -30.41 -34.30 -29.42
N ILE A 110 -29.64 -34.93 -28.54
CA ILE A 110 -29.67 -34.69 -27.10
C ILE A 110 -28.40 -33.94 -26.73
N GLN A 111 -28.53 -32.69 -26.27
CA GLN A 111 -27.41 -31.86 -25.86
C GLN A 111 -27.47 -31.57 -24.36
N SER A 112 -26.38 -31.86 -23.65
CA SER A 112 -26.23 -31.48 -22.24
C SER A 112 -26.21 -29.95 -22.06
N GLY A 113 -26.68 -29.47 -20.90
CA GLY A 113 -26.59 -28.07 -20.51
C GLY A 113 -25.23 -27.70 -19.91
N TYR A 114 -25.00 -26.42 -19.68
CA TYR A 114 -23.88 -25.99 -18.82
C TYR A 114 -24.31 -26.07 -17.35
N ASP A 115 -23.66 -26.95 -16.58
CA ASP A 115 -23.76 -26.93 -15.12
C ASP A 115 -23.09 -25.69 -14.53
N TYR A 116 -23.50 -25.30 -13.32
CA TYR A 116 -22.84 -24.22 -12.60
C TYR A 116 -21.40 -24.57 -12.30
N GLN A 117 -20.48 -23.70 -12.72
CA GLN A 117 -19.06 -23.93 -12.58
C GLN A 117 -18.33 -22.62 -12.37
N LEU A 118 -17.30 -22.68 -11.55
CA LEU A 118 -16.30 -21.63 -11.38
C LEU A 118 -14.95 -22.29 -11.48
N THR A 119 -14.21 -21.92 -12.52
CA THR A 119 -12.97 -22.60 -12.90
C THR A 119 -11.84 -21.60 -13.09
N LEU A 120 -10.64 -22.05 -12.74
CA LEU A 120 -9.42 -21.29 -12.84
C LEU A 120 -8.47 -22.00 -13.81
N LYS A 121 -7.70 -21.22 -14.56
CA LYS A 121 -6.60 -21.79 -15.36
C LYS A 121 -5.46 -22.28 -14.47
N GLU A 122 -5.16 -21.53 -13.42
CA GLU A 122 -4.13 -21.81 -12.41
C GLU A 122 -4.78 -21.70 -11.03
N THR A 123 -4.71 -22.78 -10.25
CA THR A 123 -5.27 -22.84 -8.88
C THR A 123 -4.22 -22.57 -7.80
N GLU A 124 -2.97 -22.39 -8.19
CA GLU A 124 -1.87 -22.03 -7.29
C GLU A 124 -1.02 -20.91 -7.90
N LYS A 125 -0.64 -19.92 -7.08
CA LYS A 125 0.28 -18.87 -7.46
C LYS A 125 1.39 -18.72 -6.43
N ASN A 126 2.64 -18.82 -6.89
CA ASN A 126 3.81 -18.53 -6.09
C ASN A 126 4.31 -17.11 -6.39
N VAL A 127 4.57 -16.32 -5.35
CA VAL A 127 5.16 -14.96 -5.45
C VAL A 127 6.38 -14.84 -4.55
N GLU A 128 7.31 -13.95 -4.91
CA GLU A 128 8.53 -13.70 -4.15
C GLU A 128 8.24 -13.01 -2.81
N ASP A 129 9.20 -13.05 -1.88
CA ASP A 129 9.12 -12.30 -0.61
C ASP A 129 9.11 -10.79 -0.88
N TYR A 130 9.79 -10.35 -1.95
CA TYR A 130 9.97 -8.97 -2.31
C TYR A 130 9.88 -8.74 -3.84
N ALA A 131 9.28 -7.62 -4.22
CA ALA A 131 9.41 -6.98 -5.53
C ALA A 131 9.29 -5.45 -5.35
N GLY A 132 9.63 -4.68 -6.39
CA GLY A 132 9.36 -3.24 -6.41
C GLY A 132 7.86 -2.96 -6.32
N TYR A 133 7.44 -1.85 -5.72
CA TYR A 133 6.03 -1.56 -5.39
C TYR A 133 5.07 -1.77 -6.58
N ASP A 134 5.42 -1.26 -7.76
CA ASP A 134 4.57 -1.34 -8.96
C ASP A 134 4.48 -2.76 -9.55
N ASP A 135 5.41 -3.65 -9.20
CA ASP A 135 5.48 -5.03 -9.71
C ASP A 135 4.78 -6.06 -8.80
N ARG A 136 4.28 -5.64 -7.62
CA ARG A 136 3.69 -6.55 -6.62
C ARG A 136 2.25 -6.92 -6.93
N HIS A 137 2.00 -7.48 -8.11
CA HIS A 137 0.68 -7.91 -8.52
C HIS A 137 0.70 -9.10 -9.48
N PHE A 138 -0.44 -9.78 -9.58
CA PHE A 138 -0.69 -10.79 -10.61
C PHE A 138 -2.18 -10.87 -10.94
N GLU A 139 -2.52 -11.43 -12.09
CA GLU A 139 -3.89 -11.57 -12.54
C GLU A 139 -4.30 -13.04 -12.63
N VAL A 140 -5.55 -13.31 -12.26
CA VAL A 140 -6.16 -14.63 -12.33
C VAL A 140 -7.41 -14.54 -13.18
N ARG A 141 -7.44 -15.33 -14.26
CA ARG A 141 -8.63 -15.48 -15.11
C ARG A 141 -9.57 -16.49 -14.48
N VAL A 142 -10.78 -16.03 -14.18
CA VAL A 142 -11.86 -16.84 -13.60
C VAL A 142 -12.92 -17.03 -14.66
N ARG A 143 -13.25 -18.28 -14.97
CA ARG A 143 -14.34 -18.63 -15.88
C ARG A 143 -15.53 -19.14 -15.07
N SER A 144 -16.65 -18.42 -15.12
CA SER A 144 -17.85 -18.71 -14.33
C SER A 144 -19.14 -18.42 -15.11
N ASN A 145 -20.20 -19.18 -14.83
CA ASN A 145 -21.57 -18.89 -15.27
C ASN A 145 -22.50 -18.43 -14.14
N VAL A 146 -21.95 -18.24 -12.94
CA VAL A 146 -22.62 -17.62 -11.78
C VAL A 146 -21.79 -16.43 -11.30
N ASP A 147 -22.45 -15.40 -10.80
CA ASP A 147 -21.72 -14.30 -10.16
C ASP A 147 -21.18 -14.75 -8.79
N PHE A 148 -20.08 -14.15 -8.36
CA PHE A 148 -19.33 -14.57 -7.19
C PHE A 148 -18.64 -13.41 -6.48
N ASP A 149 -18.43 -13.55 -5.18
CA ASP A 149 -17.57 -12.69 -4.38
C ASP A 149 -16.22 -13.38 -4.14
N VAL A 150 -15.16 -12.59 -4.00
CA VAL A 150 -13.84 -13.10 -3.63
C VAL A 150 -13.66 -12.91 -2.14
N LYS A 151 -13.34 -13.99 -1.43
CA LYS A 151 -13.10 -14.01 0.02
C LYS A 151 -11.65 -14.39 0.29
N LEU A 152 -10.94 -13.48 0.95
CA LEU A 152 -9.62 -13.76 1.49
C LEU A 152 -9.75 -14.47 2.85
N PRO A 153 -8.86 -15.42 3.19
CA PRO A 153 -8.84 -16.02 4.50
C PRO A 153 -8.40 -15.02 5.58
N ASP A 154 -8.67 -15.36 6.85
CA ASP A 154 -8.32 -14.52 7.99
C ASP A 154 -6.82 -14.19 8.02
N GLY A 155 -6.50 -12.92 8.28
CA GLY A 155 -5.12 -12.41 8.28
C GLY A 155 -4.51 -12.14 6.90
N ALA A 156 -5.03 -12.73 5.81
CA ALA A 156 -4.49 -12.48 4.46
C ALA A 156 -4.72 -11.05 3.99
N ALA A 157 -5.81 -10.40 4.41
CA ALA A 157 -6.11 -9.00 4.08
C ALA A 157 -5.01 -8.01 4.52
N SER A 158 -4.13 -8.41 5.46
CA SER A 158 -3.00 -7.57 5.88
C SER A 158 -1.93 -7.44 4.79
N TRP A 159 -1.81 -8.42 3.89
CA TRP A 159 -0.73 -8.51 2.90
C TRP A 159 -1.18 -8.84 1.47
N LEU A 160 -2.41 -9.34 1.26
CA LEU A 160 -2.98 -9.65 -0.04
C LEU A 160 -4.29 -8.87 -0.20
N SER A 161 -4.49 -8.29 -1.37
CA SER A 161 -5.71 -7.55 -1.74
C SER A 161 -6.10 -7.91 -3.16
N PHE A 162 -7.32 -7.58 -3.56
CA PHE A 162 -7.80 -7.90 -4.90
C PHE A 162 -8.73 -6.83 -5.48
N LYS A 163 -8.80 -6.81 -6.81
CA LYS A 163 -9.79 -6.07 -7.60
C LYS A 163 -10.36 -7.01 -8.65
N LYS A 164 -11.66 -7.28 -8.55
CA LYS A 164 -12.42 -8.08 -9.53
C LYS A 164 -12.98 -7.15 -10.60
N SER A 165 -12.82 -7.54 -11.87
CA SER A 165 -13.52 -6.92 -13.00
C SER A 165 -14.95 -7.44 -13.10
N ASP A 166 -15.86 -6.65 -13.66
CA ASP A 166 -17.25 -7.06 -13.83
C ASP A 166 -17.37 -8.35 -14.66
N LEU A 167 -18.30 -9.21 -14.28
CA LEU A 167 -18.61 -10.45 -14.97
C LEU A 167 -19.97 -10.32 -15.63
N GLU A 168 -19.99 -10.05 -16.94
CA GLU A 168 -21.23 -9.94 -17.71
C GLU A 168 -21.76 -11.32 -18.11
N LEU A 169 -22.83 -11.78 -17.46
CA LEU A 169 -23.50 -13.06 -17.72
C LEU A 169 -24.60 -12.92 -18.80
N ASP A 170 -24.23 -12.51 -20.01
CA ASP A 170 -25.14 -12.14 -21.10
C ASP A 170 -25.47 -13.28 -22.09
N ARG A 171 -25.14 -14.53 -21.75
CA ARG A 171 -25.28 -15.72 -22.63
C ARG A 171 -25.92 -16.92 -21.91
N GLY A 172 -26.92 -16.66 -21.07
CA GLY A 172 -27.60 -17.69 -20.29
C GLY A 172 -26.60 -18.45 -19.41
N SER A 173 -26.68 -19.78 -19.39
CA SER A 173 -25.82 -20.62 -18.54
C SER A 173 -24.39 -20.82 -19.06
N ARG A 174 -24.04 -20.23 -20.22
CA ARG A 174 -22.70 -20.38 -20.80
C ARG A 174 -21.66 -19.61 -19.97
N PRO A 175 -20.59 -20.28 -19.48
CA PRO A 175 -19.58 -19.61 -18.67
C PRO A 175 -18.86 -18.47 -19.40
N ARG A 176 -18.65 -17.38 -18.68
CA ARG A 176 -17.97 -16.15 -19.11
C ARG A 176 -16.69 -15.99 -18.31
N GLU A 177 -15.75 -15.23 -18.88
CA GLU A 177 -14.47 -14.97 -18.22
C GLU A 177 -14.46 -13.56 -17.62
N THR A 178 -13.86 -13.45 -16.45
CA THR A 178 -13.44 -12.18 -15.84
C THR A 178 -12.02 -12.32 -15.31
N VAL A 179 -11.40 -11.19 -14.99
CA VAL A 179 -10.07 -11.10 -14.40
C VAL A 179 -10.18 -10.58 -12.98
N VAL A 180 -9.54 -11.28 -12.05
CA VAL A 180 -9.30 -10.81 -10.69
C VAL A 180 -7.80 -10.48 -10.58
N ARG A 181 -7.49 -9.21 -10.37
CA ARG A 181 -6.14 -8.74 -10.06
C ARG A 181 -5.91 -8.90 -8.56
N PHE A 182 -4.78 -9.46 -8.18
CA PHE A 182 -4.31 -9.52 -6.81
C PHE A 182 -3.06 -8.65 -6.65
N ASP A 183 -3.05 -7.78 -5.65
CA ASP A 183 -1.90 -6.96 -5.26
C ASP A 183 -1.41 -7.44 -3.88
N TRP A 184 -0.10 -7.54 -3.69
CA TRP A 184 0.52 -8.13 -2.50
C TRP A 184 1.57 -7.22 -1.84
N LYS A 185 1.81 -7.39 -0.53
CA LYS A 185 2.82 -6.66 0.25
C LYS A 185 4.05 -7.53 0.52
N VAL A 186 5.19 -6.90 0.78
CA VAL A 186 6.45 -7.59 1.10
C VAL A 186 6.28 -8.53 2.30
N ASN A 187 6.84 -9.73 2.19
CA ASN A 187 6.99 -10.64 3.32
C ASN A 187 8.38 -10.54 3.93
N SER A 188 8.53 -9.68 4.93
CA SER A 188 9.78 -9.53 5.67
C SER A 188 10.01 -10.60 6.76
N ARG A 189 9.15 -11.62 6.85
CA ARG A 189 9.27 -12.68 7.87
C ARG A 189 9.94 -13.90 7.27
N ASP A 190 10.65 -14.65 8.12
CA ASP A 190 11.31 -15.92 7.81
C ASP A 190 10.37 -17.12 7.71
N VAL A 191 9.07 -16.86 7.48
CA VAL A 191 8.04 -17.86 7.29
C VAL A 191 7.23 -17.53 6.04
N GLU A 192 6.87 -18.57 5.29
CA GLU A 192 5.98 -18.42 4.14
C GLU A 192 4.60 -17.96 4.60
N ARG A 193 3.93 -17.19 3.73
CA ARG A 193 2.53 -16.82 3.94
C ARG A 193 1.69 -17.51 2.87
N ILE A 194 0.61 -18.12 3.32
CA ILE A 194 -0.30 -18.86 2.44
C ILE A 194 -1.69 -18.25 2.58
N ALA A 195 -2.34 -17.99 1.45
CA ALA A 195 -3.74 -17.57 1.40
C ALA A 195 -4.52 -18.48 0.47
N ASP A 196 -5.43 -19.26 1.05
CA ASP A 196 -6.44 -20.04 0.31
C ASP A 196 -7.66 -19.16 0.04
N VAL A 197 -7.68 -18.54 -1.15
CA VAL A 197 -8.71 -17.61 -1.62
C VAL A 197 -9.92 -18.40 -2.13
N VAL A 198 -11.10 -18.02 -1.64
CA VAL A 198 -12.38 -18.65 -2.00
C VAL A 198 -13.19 -17.71 -2.92
N PHE A 199 -13.66 -18.23 -4.05
CA PHE A 199 -14.57 -17.52 -4.94
C PHE A 199 -16.02 -17.92 -4.65
N GLN A 200 -16.67 -17.27 -3.71
CA GLN A 200 -17.99 -17.65 -3.21
C GLN A 200 -19.10 -17.28 -4.22
N PRO A 201 -19.89 -18.24 -4.75
CA PRO A 201 -21.09 -17.91 -5.53
C PRO A 201 -22.05 -17.05 -4.72
N LYS A 202 -22.65 -16.03 -5.35
CA LYS A 202 -23.66 -15.17 -4.72
C LYS A 202 -25.02 -15.84 -4.59
N GLU A 203 -25.29 -16.77 -5.48
CA GLU A 203 -26.51 -17.57 -5.50
C GLU A 203 -26.25 -18.91 -4.82
N ASP A 204 -27.25 -19.43 -4.12
CA ASP A 204 -27.20 -20.76 -3.52
C ASP A 204 -27.47 -21.82 -4.60
N VAL A 205 -26.39 -22.21 -5.28
CA VAL A 205 -26.41 -23.15 -6.40
C VAL A 205 -25.47 -24.33 -6.15
N GLN A 206 -25.87 -25.50 -6.63
CA GLN A 206 -25.00 -26.67 -6.61
C GLN A 206 -23.95 -26.55 -7.72
N MET A 207 -22.70 -26.29 -7.33
CA MET A 207 -21.58 -26.19 -8.26
C MET A 207 -21.10 -27.58 -8.69
N ALA A 208 -21.02 -27.83 -10.00
CA ALA A 208 -20.39 -29.03 -10.55
C ALA A 208 -18.86 -28.98 -10.44
N ARG A 209 -18.30 -27.76 -10.50
CA ARG A 209 -16.87 -27.49 -10.22
C ARG A 209 -16.71 -26.13 -9.58
N HIS A 210 -15.91 -26.05 -8.53
CA HIS A 210 -15.72 -24.83 -7.75
C HIS A 210 -14.26 -24.71 -7.31
N ASP A 211 -13.45 -24.11 -8.17
CA ASP A 211 -12.02 -23.95 -7.90
C ASP A 211 -11.76 -22.80 -6.90
N GLY A 212 -10.77 -22.99 -6.04
CA GLY A 212 -10.16 -21.95 -5.21
C GLY A 212 -8.75 -21.61 -5.70
N LEU A 213 -8.19 -20.51 -5.20
CA LEU A 213 -6.81 -20.09 -5.52
C LEU A 213 -5.96 -20.14 -4.26
N ARG A 214 -4.88 -20.93 -4.29
CA ARG A 214 -3.84 -20.92 -3.25
C ARG A 214 -2.72 -19.97 -3.64
N VAL A 215 -2.50 -18.93 -2.85
CA VAL A 215 -1.38 -17.99 -3.04
C VAL A 215 -0.31 -18.27 -2.00
N ILE A 216 0.91 -18.55 -2.44
CA ILE A 216 2.06 -18.82 -1.58
C ILE A 216 3.09 -17.72 -1.81
N GLN A 217 3.41 -16.98 -0.75
CA GLN A 217 4.46 -15.99 -0.76
C GLN A 217 5.68 -16.53 0.00
N LYS A 218 6.84 -16.48 -0.64
CA LYS A 218 8.11 -16.94 -0.05
C LYS A 218 8.44 -16.21 1.25
N ALA A 219 9.17 -16.90 2.13
CA ALA A 219 9.80 -16.34 3.31
C ALA A 219 10.97 -15.42 2.92
N ALA A 220 11.19 -14.35 3.68
CA ALA A 220 12.44 -13.60 3.65
C ALA A 220 13.58 -14.42 4.28
N LEU A 221 14.82 -14.01 3.99
CA LEU A 221 15.99 -14.53 4.68
C LEU A 221 15.92 -14.18 6.19
N PRO A 222 16.17 -15.13 7.10
CA PRO A 222 16.21 -14.85 8.53
C PRO A 222 17.27 -13.80 8.88
N ILE A 223 16.90 -12.87 9.77
CA ILE A 223 17.81 -11.87 10.32
C ILE A 223 18.11 -12.25 11.76
N GLU A 224 19.36 -12.60 12.04
CA GLU A 224 19.80 -12.99 13.38
C GLU A 224 19.85 -11.76 14.31
N VAL A 225 18.85 -11.64 15.19
CA VAL A 225 18.78 -10.51 16.12
C VAL A 225 19.95 -10.57 17.09
N GLY A 226 20.60 -9.43 17.32
CA GLY A 226 21.64 -9.35 18.35
C GLY A 226 23.07 -9.47 17.80
N THR A 227 23.27 -9.71 16.50
CA THR A 227 24.60 -9.94 15.92
C THR A 227 24.97 -8.92 14.83
N PRO A 228 26.28 -8.66 14.61
CA PRO A 228 26.72 -7.75 13.54
C PRO A 228 26.28 -8.23 12.13
N ALA A 229 26.17 -9.54 11.94
CA ALA A 229 25.70 -10.14 10.69
C ALA A 229 24.18 -9.90 10.50
N GLY A 230 23.39 -9.98 11.57
CA GLY A 230 21.99 -9.59 11.53
C GLY A 230 21.81 -8.11 11.20
N ASP A 231 22.62 -7.22 11.79
CA ASP A 231 22.51 -5.79 11.50
C ASP A 231 22.84 -5.45 10.04
N SER A 232 23.86 -6.07 9.45
CA SER A 232 24.18 -5.84 8.04
C SER A 232 23.04 -6.33 7.13
N LEU A 233 22.45 -7.50 7.41
CA LEU A 233 21.27 -7.99 6.69
C LEU A 233 20.05 -7.07 6.87
N ALA A 234 19.83 -6.55 8.08
CA ALA A 234 18.76 -5.61 8.36
C ALA A 234 18.91 -4.30 7.56
N ILE A 235 20.13 -3.73 7.52
CA ILE A 235 20.40 -2.53 6.71
C ILE A 235 20.10 -2.78 5.23
N LEU A 236 20.55 -3.91 4.67
CA LEU A 236 20.31 -4.25 3.27
C LEU A 236 18.82 -4.46 2.99
N ALA A 237 18.11 -5.13 3.89
CA ALA A 237 16.68 -5.37 3.75
C ALA A 237 15.86 -4.07 3.86
N VAL A 238 16.17 -3.19 4.82
CA VAL A 238 15.58 -1.84 4.91
C VAL A 238 15.82 -1.06 3.62
N SER A 239 17.04 -1.10 3.09
CA SER A 239 17.42 -0.36 1.88
C SER A 239 16.66 -0.84 0.65
N ARG A 240 16.51 -2.16 0.52
CA ARG A 240 15.68 -2.80 -0.51
C ARG A 240 14.22 -2.39 -0.36
N ALA A 241 13.67 -2.43 0.85
CA ALA A 241 12.28 -2.05 1.13
C ALA A 241 12.00 -0.56 0.86
N LEU A 242 12.94 0.32 1.19
CA LEU A 242 12.84 1.77 0.91
C LEU A 242 13.01 2.11 -0.57
N GLY A 243 13.55 1.20 -1.38
CA GLY A 243 13.92 1.48 -2.77
C GLY A 243 15.05 2.51 -2.85
N MET A 244 16.11 2.31 -2.05
CA MET A 244 17.29 3.17 -2.07
C MET A 244 17.99 3.15 -3.43
N PHE A 245 18.47 4.32 -3.86
CA PHE A 245 19.21 4.51 -5.11
C PHE A 245 20.72 4.34 -4.92
N THR A 246 21.19 4.30 -3.67
CA THR A 246 22.58 4.12 -3.30
C THR A 246 22.84 2.68 -2.88
N GLU A 247 24.03 2.19 -3.21
CA GLU A 247 24.48 0.85 -2.84
C GLU A 247 25.30 0.89 -1.54
N TRP A 248 25.35 -0.26 -0.87
CA TRP A 248 26.20 -0.48 0.30
C TRP A 248 27.45 -1.27 -0.08
N GLU A 249 28.56 -1.01 0.58
CA GLU A 249 29.85 -1.66 0.32
C GLU A 249 29.92 -3.06 0.94
N THR A 250 29.09 -4.00 0.45
CA THR A 250 28.92 -5.33 1.06
C THR A 250 30.16 -6.22 1.03
N SER A 251 31.21 -5.84 0.30
CA SER A 251 32.52 -6.52 0.32
C SER A 251 33.36 -6.18 1.56
N GLU A 252 33.02 -5.11 2.27
CA GLU A 252 33.75 -4.61 3.43
C GLU A 252 33.03 -4.91 4.75
N ARG A 253 33.76 -4.79 5.85
CA ARG A 253 33.19 -4.87 7.20
C ARG A 253 32.23 -3.69 7.42
N LEU A 254 31.18 -3.93 8.19
CA LEU A 254 30.12 -2.96 8.50
C LEU A 254 30.65 -1.62 9.05
N GLU A 255 31.79 -1.63 9.73
CA GLU A 255 32.47 -0.44 10.26
C GLU A 255 33.10 0.49 9.22
N HIS A 256 33.20 0.03 7.97
CA HIS A 256 33.71 0.80 6.82
C HIS A 256 32.59 1.26 5.88
N TRP A 257 31.34 0.84 6.13
CA TRP A 257 30.23 1.28 5.31
C TRP A 257 29.96 2.76 5.55
N ASN A 258 29.87 3.54 4.47
CA ASN A 258 29.45 4.93 4.55
C ASN A 258 28.11 5.04 5.29
N ASN A 259 27.93 6.09 6.10
CA ASN A 259 26.69 6.33 6.85
C ASN A 259 26.34 5.27 7.91
N VAL A 260 27.30 4.44 8.31
CA VAL A 260 27.17 3.50 9.44
C VAL A 260 28.27 3.76 10.44
N ALA A 261 27.93 3.73 11.72
CA ALA A 261 28.92 3.61 12.79
C ALA A 261 28.54 2.44 13.70
N VAL A 262 29.55 1.66 14.09
CA VAL A 262 29.38 0.52 14.99
C VAL A 262 29.93 0.83 16.38
N TRP A 263 29.43 0.12 17.39
CA TRP A 263 30.06 0.08 18.72
C TRP A 263 31.47 -0.48 18.63
N LYS A 264 32.45 0.23 19.19
CA LYS A 264 33.86 -0.19 19.15
C LYS A 264 34.22 -1.20 20.24
N ASP A 265 33.54 -1.11 21.39
CA ASP A 265 33.77 -1.94 22.57
C ASP A 265 32.46 -2.22 23.33
N GLY A 266 32.54 -3.02 24.40
CA GLY A 266 31.40 -3.39 25.22
C GLY A 266 30.56 -4.54 24.65
N PRO A 267 29.40 -4.84 25.25
CA PRO A 267 28.56 -5.98 24.87
C PRO A 267 27.99 -5.88 23.44
N ASN A 268 27.90 -4.66 22.89
CA ASN A 268 27.41 -4.41 21.54
C ASN A 268 28.54 -4.32 20.49
N LYS A 269 29.79 -4.65 20.82
CA LYS A 269 30.93 -4.49 19.90
C LYS A 269 30.65 -5.04 18.50
N GLY A 270 30.85 -4.20 17.49
CA GLY A 270 30.60 -4.51 16.07
C GLY A 270 29.16 -4.35 15.60
N ARG A 271 28.19 -4.16 16.51
CA ARG A 271 26.78 -3.87 16.19
C ARG A 271 26.59 -2.42 15.77
N VAL A 272 25.56 -2.16 14.98
CA VAL A 272 25.19 -0.81 14.52
C VAL A 272 24.81 0.05 15.72
N ARG A 273 25.53 1.17 15.87
CA ARG A 273 25.22 2.25 16.82
C ARG A 273 24.50 3.40 16.12
N TYR A 274 24.92 3.69 14.88
CA TYR A 274 24.36 4.72 14.02
C TYR A 274 24.16 4.16 12.61
N VAL A 275 23.03 4.49 11.98
CA VAL A 275 22.85 4.32 10.54
C VAL A 275 22.00 5.43 9.95
N GLN A 276 22.36 5.88 8.75
CA GLN A 276 21.54 6.77 7.95
C GLN A 276 21.10 6.12 6.64
N PHE A 277 19.79 6.16 6.40
CA PHE A 277 19.14 5.81 5.15
C PHE A 277 18.74 7.10 4.42
N PHE A 278 19.26 7.29 3.22
CA PHE A 278 18.99 8.48 2.40
C PHE A 278 18.92 8.10 0.92
N MET A 279 18.54 9.05 0.06
CA MET A 279 18.37 8.84 -1.39
C MET A 279 17.48 7.65 -1.73
N PHE A 280 16.22 7.72 -1.33
CA PHE A 280 15.21 6.70 -1.64
C PHE A 280 13.85 7.30 -1.96
N LYS A 281 12.97 6.46 -2.53
CA LYS A 281 11.56 6.76 -2.78
C LYS A 281 10.71 5.54 -2.39
N THR A 282 9.93 5.69 -1.32
CA THR A 282 8.99 4.67 -0.82
C THR A 282 7.53 5.13 -0.93
N GLN A 283 6.56 4.23 -0.95
CA GLN A 283 5.14 4.55 -0.76
C GLN A 283 4.59 3.95 0.55
N GLU A 284 5.49 3.47 1.40
CA GLU A 284 5.16 2.67 2.58
C GLU A 284 5.78 3.27 3.84
N ALA A 285 5.22 2.91 5.00
CA ALA A 285 5.76 3.24 6.31
C ALA A 285 7.20 2.71 6.50
N ILE A 286 7.84 3.05 7.63
CA ILE A 286 9.20 2.58 7.89
C ILE A 286 9.23 1.04 7.88
N PRO A 287 10.14 0.39 7.11
CA PRO A 287 10.10 -1.04 6.88
C PRO A 287 10.23 -1.89 8.15
N TYR A 288 9.67 -3.10 8.09
CA TYR A 288 9.69 -4.10 9.15
C TYR A 288 11.10 -4.36 9.70
N GLU A 289 12.09 -4.45 8.83
CA GLU A 289 13.43 -4.90 9.16
C GLU A 289 14.20 -3.90 10.05
N ILE A 290 13.73 -2.66 10.15
CA ILE A 290 14.33 -1.66 11.04
C ILE A 290 14.36 -2.14 12.50
N GLN A 291 13.38 -2.96 12.91
CA GLN A 291 13.25 -3.44 14.29
C GLN A 291 14.41 -4.33 14.75
N TYR A 292 15.22 -4.84 13.81
CA TYR A 292 16.34 -5.73 14.12
C TYR A 292 17.61 -4.98 14.53
N LEU A 293 17.67 -3.65 14.32
CA LEU A 293 18.80 -2.80 14.70
C LEU A 293 18.79 -2.47 16.21
N THR A 294 18.70 -3.50 17.04
CA THR A 294 18.42 -3.40 18.49
C THR A 294 19.51 -2.72 19.31
N ALA A 295 20.71 -2.54 18.77
CA ALA A 295 21.83 -1.85 19.42
C ALA A 295 21.98 -0.39 18.98
N ALA A 296 21.14 0.10 18.05
CA ALA A 296 21.23 1.45 17.53
C ALA A 296 20.85 2.48 18.61
N GLU A 297 21.67 3.52 18.76
CA GLU A 297 21.34 4.72 19.54
C GLU A 297 20.84 5.84 18.65
N GLU A 298 21.22 5.84 17.37
CA GLU A 298 20.84 6.88 16.42
C GLU A 298 20.45 6.29 15.06
N ILE A 299 19.29 6.70 14.56
CA ILE A 299 18.83 6.36 13.21
C ILE A 299 18.39 7.64 12.52
N ALA A 300 18.86 7.83 11.28
CA ALA A 300 18.42 8.91 10.42
C ALA A 300 17.81 8.33 9.13
N ILE A 301 16.60 8.76 8.80
CA ILE A 301 15.87 8.35 7.60
C ILE A 301 15.46 9.64 6.88
N TYR A 302 16.11 9.93 5.75
CA TYR A 302 15.89 11.16 5.00
C TYR A 302 15.56 10.86 3.53
N SER A 303 14.28 10.98 3.17
CA SER A 303 13.85 10.74 1.79
C SER A 303 14.21 11.92 0.90
N ASN A 304 14.40 11.64 -0.39
CA ASN A 304 14.69 12.67 -1.41
C ASN A 304 13.57 12.79 -2.44
N ALA A 305 12.43 12.16 -2.14
CA ALA A 305 11.25 12.18 -2.99
C ALA A 305 10.30 13.31 -2.60
N ASN A 306 9.30 13.53 -3.44
CA ASN A 306 8.20 14.47 -3.21
C ASN A 306 7.34 14.03 -2.02
N HIS A 307 7.78 14.37 -0.80
CA HIS A 307 7.11 14.04 0.46
C HIS A 307 5.65 14.52 0.50
N PHE A 308 5.36 15.65 -0.15
CA PHE A 308 4.03 16.23 -0.25
C PHE A 308 2.99 15.36 -0.96
N LEU A 309 3.41 14.36 -1.76
CA LEU A 309 2.52 13.41 -2.44
C LEU A 309 2.06 12.25 -1.56
N ARG A 310 2.50 12.21 -0.29
CA ARG A 310 2.33 11.06 0.60
C ARG A 310 1.64 11.42 1.91
N SER A 311 0.89 10.48 2.46
CA SER A 311 0.30 10.61 3.80
C SER A 311 0.61 9.33 4.56
N LEU A 312 1.78 9.30 5.19
CA LEU A 312 2.31 8.12 5.87
C LEU A 312 2.31 8.29 7.38
N ASP A 313 2.33 7.15 8.05
CA ASP A 313 2.63 7.00 9.46
C ASP A 313 4.02 6.33 9.61
N THR A 314 4.65 6.44 10.77
CA THR A 314 5.91 5.75 11.04
C THR A 314 5.80 4.23 10.98
N GLY A 315 4.61 3.68 11.26
CA GLY A 315 4.40 2.26 11.51
C GLY A 315 4.92 1.82 12.88
N GLU A 316 4.62 0.58 13.26
CA GLU A 316 4.94 0.02 14.58
C GLU A 316 6.41 -0.42 14.74
N HIS A 317 7.18 -0.54 13.66
CA HIS A 317 8.45 -1.29 13.71
C HIS A 317 9.60 -0.48 14.32
N ILE A 318 9.68 0.82 14.03
CA ILE A 318 10.68 1.71 14.63
C ILE A 318 10.49 1.84 16.14
N THR A 319 9.25 1.71 16.62
CA THR A 319 8.90 1.91 18.05
C THR A 319 9.42 0.79 18.95
N LYS A 320 9.85 -0.34 18.36
CA LYS A 320 10.47 -1.46 19.07
C LYS A 320 11.92 -1.18 19.49
N LEU A 321 12.56 -0.17 18.91
CA LEU A 321 13.93 0.22 19.21
C LEU A 321 13.99 1.15 20.43
N THR A 322 13.60 0.63 21.59
CA THR A 322 13.45 1.40 22.84
C THR A 322 14.78 1.99 23.36
N GLY A 323 15.93 1.52 22.85
CA GLY A 323 17.25 2.07 23.15
C GLY A 323 17.65 3.31 22.34
N LEU A 324 16.82 3.75 21.37
CA LEU A 324 17.12 4.93 20.56
C LEU A 324 17.16 6.19 21.42
N LYS A 325 18.19 7.00 21.17
CA LYS A 325 18.39 8.34 21.75
C LYS A 325 18.18 9.44 20.72
N ARG A 326 18.49 9.18 19.45
CA ARG A 326 18.42 10.20 18.41
C ARG A 326 17.70 9.65 17.19
N LEU A 327 16.63 10.31 16.77
CA LEU A 327 15.85 9.88 15.62
C LEU A 327 15.59 11.06 14.69
N THR A 328 16.00 10.91 13.43
CA THR A 328 15.65 11.84 12.35
C THR A 328 14.79 11.10 11.33
N ILE A 329 13.59 11.61 11.06
CA ILE A 329 12.74 11.15 9.96
C ILE A 329 12.34 12.37 9.15
N GLY A 330 13.13 12.71 8.14
CA GLY A 330 12.95 13.91 7.33
C GLY A 330 12.47 13.61 5.92
N ALA A 331 11.66 14.51 5.35
CA ALA A 331 11.23 14.43 3.95
C ALA A 331 10.56 13.08 3.57
N TYR A 332 9.92 12.43 4.54
CA TYR A 332 9.33 11.10 4.38
C TYR A 332 7.87 11.17 3.90
N GLY A 333 7.17 12.26 4.24
CA GLY A 333 5.74 12.46 3.97
C GLY A 333 4.86 12.00 5.12
N LEU A 334 5.37 12.09 6.36
CA LEU A 334 4.61 11.74 7.55
C LEU A 334 3.50 12.76 7.83
N THR A 335 2.33 12.26 8.21
CA THR A 335 1.20 13.04 8.73
C THR A 335 0.88 12.71 10.18
N SER A 336 1.33 11.55 10.66
CA SER A 336 1.10 11.05 12.00
C SER A 336 2.29 10.22 12.50
N LEU A 337 2.29 9.95 13.80
CA LEU A 337 3.18 8.98 14.43
C LEU A 337 2.33 7.81 14.93
N HIS A 338 2.88 6.60 14.84
CA HIS A 338 2.19 5.40 15.33
C HIS A 338 1.90 5.54 16.84
N PRO A 339 0.78 5.02 17.37
CA PRO A 339 0.48 5.12 18.81
C PRO A 339 1.60 4.60 19.72
N ASP A 340 2.26 3.51 19.33
CA ASP A 340 3.38 2.92 20.09
C ASP A 340 4.66 3.75 20.07
N PHE A 341 4.71 4.89 19.36
CA PHE A 341 5.89 5.76 19.33
C PHE A 341 6.26 6.27 20.74
N VAL A 342 5.29 6.29 21.67
CA VAL A 342 5.50 6.53 23.12
C VAL A 342 6.46 5.54 23.80
N ASN A 343 6.78 4.40 23.16
CA ASN A 343 7.75 3.43 23.67
C ASN A 343 9.20 3.92 23.58
N LEU A 344 9.48 4.95 22.77
CA LEU A 344 10.81 5.51 22.56
C LEU A 344 11.21 6.50 23.66
N LYS A 345 11.07 6.10 24.93
CA LYS A 345 11.25 6.95 26.13
C LYS A 345 12.68 7.46 26.34
N ASN A 346 13.66 6.81 25.71
CA ASN A 346 15.07 7.20 25.77
C ASN A 346 15.45 8.25 24.71
N LEU A 347 14.50 8.71 23.87
CA LEU A 347 14.79 9.76 22.91
C LEU A 347 15.19 11.06 23.61
N GLU A 348 16.32 11.59 23.17
CA GLU A 348 16.98 12.82 23.57
C GLU A 348 16.82 13.88 22.44
N TYR A 349 16.86 13.42 21.18
CA TYR A 349 16.71 14.24 19.97
C TYR A 349 15.68 13.63 19.00
N LEU A 350 14.72 14.44 18.57
CA LEU A 350 13.71 14.08 17.57
C LEU A 350 13.61 15.14 16.48
N ASP A 351 13.89 14.74 15.24
CA ASP A 351 13.73 15.56 14.04
C ASP A 351 12.71 14.96 13.09
N LEU A 352 11.62 15.68 12.90
CA LEU A 352 10.49 15.38 12.02
C LEU A 352 10.34 16.47 10.93
N SER A 353 11.43 17.18 10.61
CA SER A 353 11.40 18.26 9.64
C SER A 353 11.05 17.80 8.23
N SER A 354 10.52 18.71 7.42
CA SER A 354 10.19 18.44 6.01
C SER A 354 9.15 17.32 5.81
N ASN A 355 8.25 17.08 6.76
CA ASN A 355 7.11 16.15 6.59
C ASN A 355 5.83 16.93 6.26
N CYS A 356 4.67 16.43 6.70
CA CYS A 356 3.35 16.92 6.30
C CYS A 356 2.38 16.99 7.49
N PHE A 357 2.88 17.15 8.72
CA PHE A 357 2.07 17.22 9.93
C PHE A 357 1.14 18.44 9.90
N GLU A 358 -0.16 18.22 10.16
CA GLU A 358 -1.14 19.31 10.31
C GLU A 358 -1.13 19.95 11.70
N SER A 359 -0.66 19.23 12.71
CA SER A 359 -0.45 19.70 14.08
C SER A 359 0.75 18.98 14.70
N VAL A 360 1.25 19.51 15.81
CA VAL A 360 2.21 18.82 16.67
C VAL A 360 1.50 17.60 17.26
N PRO A 361 2.00 16.36 17.04
CA PRO A 361 1.35 15.17 17.54
C PRO A 361 1.15 15.19 19.06
N ASP A 362 -0.05 14.88 19.53
CA ASP A 362 -0.42 14.94 20.96
C ASP A 362 0.39 13.99 21.86
N ILE A 363 0.98 12.94 21.28
CA ILE A 363 1.85 12.04 22.02
C ILE A 363 3.18 12.71 22.43
N LEU A 364 3.59 13.79 21.77
CA LEU A 364 4.82 14.52 22.07
C LEU A 364 4.62 15.38 23.33
N THR A 365 4.83 14.76 24.48
CA THR A 365 4.74 15.40 25.80
C THR A 365 5.94 15.02 26.69
N PRO A 366 6.25 15.81 27.74
CA PRO A 366 7.30 15.48 28.70
C PRO A 366 7.10 14.12 29.38
N GLU A 367 5.85 13.71 29.61
CA GLU A 367 5.52 12.44 30.28
C GLU A 367 5.85 11.23 29.40
N ASN A 368 5.60 11.33 28.10
CA ASN A 368 5.91 10.27 27.14
C ASN A 368 7.40 10.28 26.77
N PHE A 369 8.04 11.45 26.72
CA PHE A 369 9.42 11.64 26.30
C PHE A 369 10.26 12.38 27.35
N PRO A 370 10.52 11.76 28.52
CA PRO A 370 11.12 12.44 29.68
C PRO A 370 12.60 12.81 29.53
N ASN A 371 13.26 12.33 28.49
CA ASN A 371 14.66 12.62 28.19
C ASN A 371 14.82 13.57 26.98
N LEU A 372 13.72 13.93 26.31
CA LEU A 372 13.77 14.70 25.07
C LEU A 372 14.13 16.15 25.38
N HIS A 373 15.24 16.60 24.81
CA HIS A 373 15.72 17.97 24.93
C HIS A 373 15.76 18.70 23.58
N ALA A 374 15.65 18.00 22.45
CA ALA A 374 15.60 18.63 21.13
C ALA A 374 14.40 18.14 20.29
N LEU A 375 13.53 19.08 19.91
CA LEU A 375 12.37 18.85 19.04
C LEU A 375 12.43 19.74 17.80
N VAL A 376 12.53 19.10 16.63
CA VAL A 376 12.64 19.77 15.33
C VAL A 376 11.46 19.37 14.44
N MET A 377 10.64 20.35 14.05
CA MET A 377 9.45 20.17 13.22
C MET A 377 9.31 21.31 12.18
N ASN A 378 10.41 21.86 11.67
CA ASN A 378 10.34 22.87 10.61
C ASN A 378 9.92 22.31 9.26
N ALA A 379 9.39 23.19 8.40
CA ALA A 379 9.10 22.89 7.00
C ALA A 379 8.08 21.75 6.79
N ASN A 380 7.05 21.64 7.63
CA ASN A 380 6.04 20.58 7.52
C ASN A 380 4.95 20.85 6.46
N GLN A 381 5.17 21.84 5.60
CA GLN A 381 4.21 22.29 4.58
C GLN A 381 4.19 21.33 3.38
N ARG A 382 3.01 20.93 2.89
CA ARG A 382 2.88 20.19 1.61
C ARG A 382 3.03 21.08 0.39
N HIS A 383 2.54 22.30 0.52
CA HIS A 383 2.49 23.30 -0.52
C HIS A 383 3.00 24.59 0.08
N THR A 384 3.70 25.42 -0.70
CA THR A 384 4.04 26.78 -0.29
C THR A 384 2.85 27.70 -0.54
N ILE A 385 2.21 28.14 0.54
CA ILE A 385 1.02 28.99 0.52
C ILE A 385 1.38 30.31 1.20
N TYR A 386 1.46 31.35 0.38
CA TYR A 386 1.80 32.68 0.88
C TYR A 386 0.60 33.38 1.54
N ASP A 387 -0.59 33.29 0.92
CA ASP A 387 -1.82 33.92 1.42
C ASP A 387 -2.86 32.87 1.81
N LEU A 388 -2.98 32.56 3.11
CA LEU A 388 -3.93 31.57 3.62
C LEU A 388 -5.40 32.01 3.48
N SER A 389 -5.69 33.31 3.31
CA SER A 389 -7.08 33.80 3.22
C SER A 389 -7.76 33.48 1.89
N ASN A 390 -6.96 33.19 0.87
CA ASN A 390 -7.41 32.88 -0.48
C ASN A 390 -7.11 31.43 -0.89
N ASP A 391 -6.73 30.57 0.07
CA ASP A 391 -6.45 29.16 -0.18
C ASP A 391 -7.58 28.30 0.39
N VAL A 392 -8.05 27.34 -0.41
CA VAL A 392 -9.16 26.43 -0.08
C VAL A 392 -8.70 24.98 0.04
N ARG A 393 -7.39 24.71 -0.08
CA ARG A 393 -6.86 23.36 0.02
C ARG A 393 -6.94 22.86 1.46
N GLU A 394 -7.30 21.60 1.60
CA GLU A 394 -7.24 20.86 2.85
C GLU A 394 -5.94 20.03 2.90
N ASN A 395 -5.62 19.46 4.06
CA ASN A 395 -4.45 18.59 4.25
C ASN A 395 -3.12 19.27 3.94
N VAL A 396 -3.00 20.60 4.04
CA VAL A 396 -1.83 21.35 3.58
C VAL A 396 -0.59 21.18 4.47
N GLY A 397 -0.72 20.50 5.61
CA GLY A 397 0.34 20.31 6.59
C GLY A 397 0.74 21.63 7.24
N GLY A 398 2.02 21.73 7.61
CA GLY A 398 2.63 22.95 8.13
C GLY A 398 2.11 23.35 9.50
N LEU A 399 1.65 22.42 10.33
CA LEU A 399 1.08 22.73 11.64
C LEU A 399 -0.14 23.68 11.57
N ILE A 400 -0.87 23.71 10.44
CA ILE A 400 -1.99 24.64 10.21
C ILE A 400 -3.16 24.45 11.19
N ALA A 401 -3.35 23.24 11.72
CA ALA A 401 -4.39 22.93 12.69
C ALA A 401 -4.05 23.43 14.09
N ASP A 402 -2.77 23.70 14.38
CA ASP A 402 -2.34 24.43 15.58
C ASP A 402 -2.53 25.95 15.38
N ASP A 403 -3.76 26.35 15.08
CA ASP A 403 -4.16 27.74 14.92
C ASP A 403 -4.45 28.37 16.30
N LEU A 404 -3.62 29.33 16.71
CA LEU A 404 -3.69 29.97 18.03
C LEU A 404 -4.93 30.86 18.19
N ARG A 405 -5.74 31.05 17.14
CA ARG A 405 -7.07 31.70 17.26
C ARG A 405 -8.14 30.74 17.78
N THR A 406 -7.82 29.44 17.85
CA THR A 406 -8.67 28.40 18.42
C THR A 406 -8.13 27.96 19.77
N GLU A 407 -9.02 27.49 20.66
CA GLU A 407 -8.63 26.97 21.98
C GLU A 407 -7.68 25.78 21.85
N ALA A 408 -8.00 24.82 20.98
CA ALA A 408 -7.19 23.61 20.77
C ALA A 408 -5.77 23.95 20.26
N GLY A 409 -5.65 24.80 19.25
CA GLY A 409 -4.35 25.20 18.72
C GLY A 409 -3.53 26.02 19.71
N MET A 410 -4.18 26.88 20.49
CA MET A 410 -3.53 27.62 21.58
C MET A 410 -2.96 26.68 22.65
N GLU A 411 -3.74 25.70 23.13
CA GLU A 411 -3.28 24.75 24.14
C GLU A 411 -2.18 23.81 23.61
N SER A 412 -2.26 23.40 22.34
CA SER A 412 -1.19 22.64 21.66
C SER A 412 0.13 23.41 21.65
N PHE A 413 0.11 24.71 21.32
CA PHE A 413 1.31 25.55 21.32
C PHE A 413 1.84 25.81 22.74
N LYS A 414 0.96 26.11 23.70
CA LYS A 414 1.33 26.29 25.12
C LYS A 414 2.00 25.05 25.70
N ARG A 415 1.55 23.84 25.32
CA ARG A 415 2.19 22.57 25.75
C ARG A 415 3.67 22.54 25.41
N ILE A 416 4.07 23.02 24.23
CA ILE A 416 5.48 23.14 23.85
C ILE A 416 6.19 24.21 24.67
N LEU A 417 5.57 25.38 24.86
CA LEU A 417 6.14 26.48 25.65
C LEU A 417 6.40 26.11 27.13
N LYS A 418 5.59 25.20 27.68
CA LYS A 418 5.70 24.68 29.06
C LYS A 418 6.74 23.56 29.21
N TRP A 419 7.34 23.08 28.12
CA TRP A 419 8.25 21.93 28.15
C TRP A 419 9.67 22.33 28.57
N ASN A 420 9.89 22.37 29.89
CA ASN A 420 11.08 22.99 30.47
C ASN A 420 12.42 22.35 30.08
N GLN A 421 12.44 21.06 29.74
CA GLN A 421 13.67 20.30 29.44
C GLN A 421 14.19 20.53 28.00
N LEU A 422 13.42 21.19 27.12
CA LEU A 422 13.85 21.41 25.75
C LEU A 422 14.98 22.46 25.69
N ASP A 423 16.14 22.06 25.17
CA ASP A 423 17.21 22.96 24.77
C ASP A 423 17.06 23.48 23.33
N THR A 424 16.33 22.75 22.47
CA THR A 424 16.17 23.06 21.05
C THR A 424 14.71 22.88 20.63
N VAL A 425 14.11 23.94 20.13
CA VAL A 425 12.76 23.94 19.54
C VAL A 425 12.79 24.65 18.20
N ARG A 426 12.45 23.93 17.13
CA ARG A 426 12.45 24.47 15.78
C ARG A 426 11.13 24.19 15.06
N LEU A 427 10.30 25.22 14.93
CA LEU A 427 8.98 25.20 14.28
C LEU A 427 8.93 26.13 13.06
N SER A 428 10.07 26.56 12.55
CA SER A 428 10.19 27.47 11.41
C SER A 428 9.50 26.95 10.14
N VAL A 429 9.11 27.85 9.24
CA VAL A 429 8.59 27.50 7.90
C VAL A 429 7.36 26.60 8.00
N ASN A 430 6.32 27.11 8.66
CA ASN A 430 5.06 26.43 8.90
C ASN A 430 3.90 27.45 8.73
N TYR A 431 2.69 27.09 9.13
CA TYR A 431 1.45 27.88 9.04
C TYR A 431 0.85 28.20 10.40
N LEU A 432 1.63 28.08 11.49
CA LEU A 432 1.20 28.53 12.82
C LEU A 432 0.78 30.00 12.73
N GLN A 433 -0.41 30.31 13.24
CA GLN A 433 -1.03 31.62 13.04
C GLN A 433 -1.79 32.07 14.26
N GLY A 434 -2.02 33.39 14.36
CA GLY A 434 -2.63 34.00 15.53
C GLY A 434 -1.62 34.79 16.36
N GLU A 435 -1.96 35.07 17.61
CA GLU A 435 -1.14 35.86 18.53
C GLU A 435 -0.43 34.93 19.52
N LEU A 436 0.83 35.24 19.85
CA LEU A 436 1.58 34.47 20.85
C LEU A 436 0.95 34.66 22.25
N PRO A 437 0.86 33.61 23.08
CA PRO A 437 0.30 33.72 24.43
C PRO A 437 1.19 34.54 25.37
N ASP A 438 0.60 35.22 26.35
CA ASP A 438 1.33 36.00 27.38
C ASP A 438 1.98 35.13 28.48
N MET A 439 1.50 33.90 28.65
CA MET A 439 1.96 32.91 29.62
C MET A 439 1.89 33.34 31.10
N THR A 440 1.25 34.46 31.46
CA THR A 440 1.27 34.98 32.84
C THR A 440 0.32 34.21 33.77
N ASP A 441 -0.82 33.75 33.26
CA ASP A 441 -1.85 33.04 34.03
C ASP A 441 -1.69 31.51 33.99
N GLU A 442 -0.57 31.02 33.45
CA GLU A 442 -0.33 29.59 33.19
C GLU A 442 0.28 28.83 34.39
N GLY A 443 0.39 29.49 35.56
CA GLY A 443 0.93 28.87 36.78
C GLY A 443 2.41 28.49 36.69
N LEU A 444 3.16 29.09 35.77
CA LEU A 444 4.58 28.84 35.59
C LEU A 444 5.42 29.45 36.73
N PRO A 445 6.53 28.80 37.14
CA PRO A 445 7.48 29.44 38.04
C PRO A 445 8.07 30.69 37.38
N VAL A 446 8.47 31.67 38.19
CA VAL A 446 9.06 32.92 37.71
C VAL A 446 10.58 32.93 37.90
N TRP A 447 11.29 33.71 37.10
CA TRP A 447 12.73 33.88 37.25
C TRP A 447 13.09 34.52 38.59
N THR A 448 14.18 34.04 39.20
CA THR A 448 14.69 34.56 40.46
C THR A 448 15.94 35.43 40.25
N PHE A 449 16.24 36.29 41.23
CA PHE A 449 17.48 37.08 41.21
C PHE A 449 18.72 36.17 41.13
N GLU A 450 18.74 35.09 41.91
CA GLU A 450 19.88 34.18 41.97
C GLU A 450 20.20 33.53 40.62
N GLU A 451 19.17 33.20 39.83
CA GLU A 451 19.32 32.61 38.50
C GLU A 451 19.82 33.61 37.45
N LEU A 452 19.53 34.90 37.62
CA LEU A 452 19.83 35.93 36.63
C LEU A 452 21.00 36.83 37.02
N LYS A 453 21.47 36.82 38.28
CA LYS A 453 22.45 37.77 38.83
C LYS A 453 23.69 37.97 37.94
N ASP A 454 24.21 36.90 37.33
CA ASP A 454 25.41 36.96 36.50
C ASP A 454 25.18 37.74 35.19
N SER A 455 23.93 37.83 34.76
CA SER A 455 23.48 38.53 33.55
C SER A 455 23.12 40.00 33.79
N LEU A 456 22.95 40.40 35.05
CA LEU A 456 22.46 41.71 35.48
C LEU A 456 23.60 42.67 35.86
N ALA A 457 23.30 43.95 36.04
CA ALA A 457 24.31 44.94 36.46
C ALA A 457 24.98 44.55 37.79
N THR A 458 26.31 44.74 37.87
CA THR A 458 27.06 44.53 39.11
C THR A 458 26.50 45.40 40.24
N GLY A 459 26.33 44.81 41.43
CA GLY A 459 25.89 45.53 42.64
C GLY A 459 24.38 45.52 42.88
N LEU A 460 23.58 44.95 41.98
CA LEU A 460 22.16 44.68 42.27
C LEU A 460 22.01 43.60 43.36
N THR A 461 20.95 43.70 44.14
CA THR A 461 20.57 42.73 45.20
C THR A 461 19.18 42.13 44.99
N ALA A 462 18.46 42.57 43.96
CA ALA A 462 17.13 42.11 43.58
C ALA A 462 16.93 42.27 42.06
N LEU A 463 15.90 41.60 41.51
CA LEU A 463 15.54 41.74 40.10
C LEU A 463 15.01 43.16 39.80
N PRO A 464 15.41 43.75 38.65
CA PRO A 464 14.72 44.91 38.08
C PRO A 464 13.21 44.68 37.99
N THR A 465 12.42 45.73 38.21
CA THR A 465 10.95 45.67 38.22
C THR A 465 10.38 45.03 36.96
N GLU A 466 11.03 45.25 35.82
CA GLU A 466 10.64 44.74 34.51
C GLU A 466 10.79 43.22 34.37
N LEU A 467 11.63 42.60 35.20
CA LEU A 467 11.88 41.15 35.25
C LEU A 467 11.15 40.46 36.42
N GLN A 468 10.54 41.23 37.32
CA GLN A 468 9.72 40.67 38.38
C GLN A 468 8.49 39.98 37.79
N ASN A 469 8.17 38.80 38.30
CA ASN A 469 7.07 37.95 37.83
C ASN A 469 7.19 37.46 36.38
N LEU A 470 8.36 37.58 35.75
CA LEU A 470 8.57 37.04 34.39
C LEU A 470 8.47 35.50 34.43
N PRO A 471 7.51 34.88 33.71
CA PRO A 471 7.33 33.42 33.74
C PRO A 471 8.50 32.70 33.05
N LYS A 472 8.86 31.52 33.56
CA LYS A 472 9.86 30.62 32.96
C LYS A 472 9.24 29.82 31.81
N VAL A 473 9.14 30.47 30.66
CA VAL A 473 8.77 29.82 29.40
C VAL A 473 10.04 29.30 28.74
N LEU A 474 10.08 28.01 28.36
CA LEU A 474 11.24 27.39 27.71
C LEU A 474 12.60 27.73 28.39
N PRO A 475 12.72 27.56 29.73
CA PRO A 475 13.86 28.05 30.50
C PRO A 475 15.21 27.47 30.04
N ASP A 476 15.25 26.22 29.56
CA ASP A 476 16.48 25.57 29.12
C ASP A 476 16.81 25.78 27.63
N THR A 477 15.89 26.34 26.84
CA THR A 477 16.04 26.47 25.38
C THR A 477 17.16 27.42 24.97
N ARG A 478 18.16 26.90 24.25
CA ARG A 478 19.29 27.61 23.65
C ARG A 478 19.09 27.89 22.17
N PHE A 479 18.24 27.12 21.50
CA PHE A 479 17.86 27.34 20.10
C PHE A 479 16.34 27.34 19.99
N PHE A 480 15.76 28.52 19.76
CA PHE A 480 14.32 28.69 19.53
C PHE A 480 14.11 29.32 18.17
N ALA A 481 13.36 28.64 17.30
CA ALA A 481 13.07 29.16 15.97
C ALA A 481 11.61 28.92 15.58
N ILE A 482 10.91 30.03 15.31
CA ILE A 482 9.49 30.08 14.91
C ILE A 482 9.27 31.02 13.72
N ASN A 483 10.34 31.45 13.07
CA ASN A 483 10.31 32.32 11.90
C ASN A 483 9.61 31.66 10.70
N TYR A 484 9.15 32.50 9.78
CA TYR A 484 8.44 32.10 8.56
C TYR A 484 7.14 31.31 8.88
N ASN A 485 6.43 31.74 9.92
CA ASN A 485 5.05 31.36 10.23
C ASN A 485 4.10 32.53 9.90
N ARG A 486 2.87 32.49 10.41
CA ARG A 486 1.82 33.50 10.23
C ARG A 486 1.42 34.15 11.56
N PHE A 487 2.37 34.29 12.48
CA PHE A 487 2.12 34.97 13.75
C PHE A 487 1.82 36.47 13.52
N THR A 488 0.94 37.01 14.35
CA THR A 488 0.46 38.39 14.33
C THR A 488 0.41 38.95 15.75
N GLY A 489 0.00 40.21 15.90
CA GLY A 489 -0.23 40.82 17.20
C GLY A 489 1.04 41.35 17.83
N ARG A 490 1.19 41.22 19.15
CA ARG A 490 2.35 41.71 19.90
C ARG A 490 3.25 40.54 20.30
N ILE A 491 4.55 40.79 20.31
CA ILE A 491 5.53 39.94 20.99
C ILE A 491 5.28 40.09 22.51
N PRO A 492 5.04 38.99 23.24
CA PRO A 492 4.78 39.02 24.67
C PRO A 492 6.05 39.33 25.47
N GLU A 493 5.86 39.84 26.69
CA GLU A 493 6.95 40.27 27.56
C GLU A 493 7.90 39.13 27.93
N TRP A 494 7.38 37.91 28.14
CA TRP A 494 8.21 36.74 28.43
C TRP A 494 9.24 36.47 27.33
N LEU A 495 8.89 36.78 26.07
CA LEU A 495 9.76 36.57 24.92
C LEU A 495 10.73 37.75 24.73
N LEU A 496 10.22 38.99 24.77
CA LEU A 496 11.06 40.20 24.64
C LEU A 496 12.12 40.33 25.74
N LYS A 497 11.83 39.81 26.92
CA LYS A 497 12.72 39.86 28.08
C LYS A 497 13.30 38.49 28.43
N HIS A 498 13.15 37.50 27.55
CA HIS A 498 13.62 36.16 27.86
C HIS A 498 15.12 36.17 28.14
N PRO A 499 15.62 35.56 29.24
CA PRO A 499 17.04 35.58 29.55
C PRO A 499 17.92 35.04 28.43
N LYS A 500 17.42 34.16 27.56
CA LYS A 500 18.18 33.58 26.43
C LYS A 500 17.86 34.20 25.07
N LEU A 501 17.15 35.34 25.02
CA LEU A 501 16.69 35.94 23.76
C LEU A 501 17.84 36.20 22.77
N ASP A 502 18.99 36.69 23.24
CA ASP A 502 20.15 36.98 22.37
C ASP A 502 20.76 35.74 21.73
N LEU A 503 20.69 34.58 22.38
CA LEU A 503 21.12 33.29 21.82
C LEU A 503 20.24 32.83 20.66
N TRP A 504 18.98 33.28 20.62
CA TRP A 504 18.00 32.82 19.65
C TRP A 504 18.07 33.57 18.32
N ALA A 505 19.05 34.47 18.12
CA ALA A 505 19.18 35.29 16.91
C ALA A 505 17.80 35.85 16.47
N PRO A 506 17.13 36.62 17.35
CA PRO A 506 15.67 36.71 17.35
C PRO A 506 15.12 37.37 16.09
N PHE A 507 15.82 38.33 15.49
CA PHE A 507 15.41 38.93 14.22
C PHE A 507 15.29 37.92 13.09
N SER A 508 16.21 36.95 13.02
CA SER A 508 16.24 35.96 11.93
C SER A 508 15.41 34.73 12.22
N LEU A 509 15.41 34.24 13.46
CA LEU A 509 14.84 32.94 13.81
C LEU A 509 13.50 33.03 14.56
N VAL A 510 13.13 34.18 15.12
CA VAL A 510 11.91 34.33 15.95
C VAL A 510 10.95 35.36 15.37
N PHE A 511 11.39 36.60 15.17
CA PHE A 511 10.54 37.73 14.82
C PHE A 511 10.16 37.77 13.34
N SER A 512 11.05 37.31 12.46
CA SER A 512 10.78 37.24 11.01
C SER A 512 9.58 36.34 10.70
N GLN A 513 8.45 36.93 10.30
CA GLN A 513 7.25 36.24 9.83
C GLN A 513 7.00 36.55 8.34
N GLU A 514 6.15 35.79 7.66
CA GLU A 514 5.88 36.01 6.24
C GLU A 514 4.45 35.67 5.87
N GLY A 515 3.96 36.14 4.71
CA GLY A 515 2.65 35.74 4.20
C GLY A 515 1.46 36.37 4.93
N LYS A 516 0.26 35.80 4.68
CA LYS A 516 -1.00 36.23 5.29
C LYS A 516 -1.72 35.11 6.02
N THR A 517 -2.38 35.47 7.11
CA THR A 517 -3.24 34.60 7.91
C THR A 517 -4.52 34.23 7.16
N LYS A 518 -5.28 33.26 7.69
CA LYS A 518 -6.57 32.83 7.11
C LYS A 518 -7.64 33.94 7.09
N ASP A 519 -7.52 34.93 7.98
CA ASP A 519 -8.37 36.13 8.02
C ASP A 519 -7.81 37.31 7.21
N GLY A 520 -6.73 37.10 6.43
CA GLY A 520 -6.20 38.05 5.47
C GLY A 520 -5.28 39.13 6.04
N ARG A 521 -4.89 39.02 7.32
CA ARG A 521 -3.89 39.91 7.93
C ARG A 521 -2.49 39.54 7.46
N ASN A 522 -1.63 40.53 7.23
CA ASN A 522 -0.21 40.29 6.99
C ASN A 522 0.42 39.76 8.28
N ALA A 523 1.21 38.70 8.18
CA ALA A 523 2.00 38.18 9.29
C ALA A 523 3.08 39.18 9.70
N GLY A 524 3.44 39.19 10.98
CA GLY A 524 4.40 40.10 11.56
C GLY A 524 3.94 40.65 12.91
N PHE A 525 4.91 41.07 13.72
CA PHE A 525 4.64 41.61 15.04
C PHE A 525 4.59 43.15 15.01
N SER A 526 3.62 43.70 15.74
CA SER A 526 3.37 45.15 15.81
C SER A 526 4.36 45.93 16.69
N ASN A 527 5.11 45.23 17.55
CA ASN A 527 6.09 45.78 18.48
C ASN A 527 7.46 45.09 18.33
N GLU A 528 7.81 44.66 17.13
CA GLU A 528 9.16 44.16 16.85
C GLU A 528 10.18 45.27 17.18
N PRO A 529 11.19 44.99 18.04
CA PRO A 529 12.20 45.98 18.39
C PRO A 529 13.10 46.26 17.18
N THR A 530 13.69 47.45 17.09
CA THR A 530 14.65 47.77 16.01
C THR A 530 16.07 47.27 16.29
N SER A 531 16.39 46.98 17.56
CA SER A 531 17.67 46.48 18.05
C SER A 531 17.47 45.76 19.39
N LEU A 532 18.51 45.09 19.89
CA LEU A 532 18.50 44.49 21.24
C LEU A 532 18.96 45.48 22.34
N ASP A 533 18.96 46.79 22.08
CA ASP A 533 19.50 47.77 23.04
C ASP A 533 18.72 47.77 24.36
N ASP A 534 17.38 47.71 24.31
CA ASP A 534 16.54 47.63 25.51
C ASP A 534 16.73 46.32 26.27
N TYR A 535 16.91 45.21 25.53
CA TYR A 535 17.25 43.92 26.12
C TYR A 535 18.59 43.98 26.87
N TYR A 536 19.62 44.59 26.28
CA TYR A 536 20.93 44.73 26.93
C TYR A 536 20.95 45.77 28.06
N ARG A 537 19.96 46.68 28.14
CA ARG A 537 19.76 47.51 29.35
C ARG A 537 19.27 46.68 30.53
N LEU A 538 18.42 45.67 30.29
CA LEU A 538 17.97 44.73 31.31
C LEU A 538 19.07 43.74 31.70
N TYR A 539 19.88 43.31 30.72
CA TYR A 539 20.95 42.34 30.90
C TYR A 539 22.33 42.89 30.47
N PRO A 540 22.91 43.86 31.18
CA PRO A 540 24.12 44.56 30.74
C PRO A 540 25.39 43.68 30.71
N ASN A 541 25.39 42.56 31.44
CA ASN A 541 26.48 41.59 31.38
C ASN A 541 26.28 40.56 30.27
N LYS A 542 25.12 40.54 29.61
CA LYS A 542 24.91 39.80 28.36
C LYS A 542 25.36 40.67 27.19
N LYS A 543 26.14 40.07 26.29
CA LYS A 543 26.56 40.68 25.02
C LYS A 543 26.88 39.55 24.06
N TYR A 544 26.12 39.41 22.99
CA TYR A 544 26.70 38.89 21.75
C TYR A 544 27.53 40.05 21.15
N ASN A 545 28.74 40.26 21.71
CA ASN A 545 29.78 41.16 21.21
C ASN A 545 30.96 40.32 20.72
N PRO A 546 31.26 40.29 19.41
CA PRO A 546 32.44 39.63 18.86
C PRO A 546 33.80 40.18 19.38
N SER A 547 33.82 41.23 20.22
CA SER A 547 35.05 41.81 20.79
C SER A 547 35.34 41.41 22.25
N ASN A 548 34.59 40.47 22.84
CA ASN A 548 35.11 39.66 23.97
C ASN A 548 35.84 38.40 23.48
N ILE A 549 36.00 38.26 22.16
CA ILE A 549 37.07 37.49 21.55
C ILE A 549 38.35 38.29 21.78
N VAL A 550 39.01 38.04 22.92
CA VAL A 550 40.47 38.14 22.96
C VAL A 550 40.95 36.71 22.75
N GLU A 551 41.38 36.48 21.52
CA GLU A 551 41.93 35.26 20.88
C GLU A 551 40.97 34.11 20.62
#